data_AF-A0A6S7LUZ7-F1
#
_entry.id   AF-A0A6S7LUZ7-F1
#
_cell.length_a   1.000
_cell.length_b   1.000
_cell.length_c   1.000
_cell.angle_alpha   90.00
_cell.angle_beta   90.00
_cell.angle_gamma   90.00
#
_symmetry.space_group_name_H-M   'P 1'
#
loop_
_entity.id
_entity.type
_entity.pdbx_description
1 polymer ?
#
loop_
_entity_poly.entity_id
_entity_poly.type
_entity_poly.pdbx_seq_one_letter_code
_entity_poly.pdbx_strand_id
1 'polypeptide(L)'
;TDPDDPSGLILPILYTCHSDNQDKWVTAIYVLKGTLMLYGLFLAYETRNVQFEHLNDSRMIGVCVYNCGVMSVLGGLLRIILSESFYKESYGITAICIIFPSLGTLFLIFLPK
;
A
#
# COMPACT_ATOMS: atom_id res chain seq x y z
N THR A 1 -26.91 -30.70 11.49
CA THR A 1 -27.58 -29.41 11.28
C THR A 1 -27.70 -29.22 9.80
N ASP A 2 -28.89 -29.50 9.28
CA ASP A 2 -29.19 -29.37 7.86
C ASP A 2 -29.07 -27.89 7.44
N PRO A 3 -28.42 -27.58 6.31
CA PRO A 3 -28.21 -26.21 5.85
C PRO A 3 -29.50 -25.51 5.38
N ASP A 4 -30.63 -26.24 5.30
CA ASP A 4 -31.90 -25.77 4.74
C ASP A 4 -33.01 -25.56 5.79
N ASP A 5 -32.69 -25.57 7.10
CA ASP A 5 -33.67 -25.30 8.15
C ASP A 5 -33.98 -23.79 8.23
N PRO A 6 -35.23 -23.34 8.02
CA PRO A 6 -35.60 -21.92 7.97
C PRO A 6 -35.44 -21.18 9.31
N SER A 7 -35.14 -21.91 10.39
CA SER A 7 -34.89 -21.36 11.73
C SER A 7 -33.40 -21.21 12.06
N GLY A 8 -32.50 -21.56 11.13
CA GLY A 8 -31.06 -21.50 11.31
C GLY A 8 -30.51 -20.07 11.25
N LEU A 9 -30.09 -19.52 12.39
CA LEU A 9 -29.39 -18.24 12.44
C LEU A 9 -27.92 -18.44 12.03
N ILE A 10 -27.53 -17.98 10.83
CA ILE A 10 -26.15 -18.02 10.36
C ILE A 10 -25.43 -16.76 10.85
N LEU A 11 -24.60 -16.90 11.89
CA LEU A 11 -23.74 -15.82 12.37
C LEU A 11 -22.35 -15.92 11.70
N PRO A 12 -21.91 -14.94 10.91
CA PRO A 12 -20.58 -14.97 10.31
C PRO A 12 -19.50 -14.79 11.39
N ILE A 13 -18.50 -15.67 11.37
CA ILE A 13 -17.34 -15.62 12.28
C ILE A 13 -16.11 -15.21 11.47
N LEU A 14 -15.42 -14.16 11.90
CA LEU A 14 -14.17 -13.68 11.29
C LEU A 14 -13.01 -13.89 12.25
N TYR A 15 -12.00 -14.65 11.84
CA TYR A 15 -10.77 -14.83 12.60
C TYR A 15 -9.76 -13.74 12.21
N THR A 16 -9.32 -12.94 13.19
CA THR A 16 -8.31 -11.90 13.01
C THR A 16 -7.08 -12.21 13.86
N CYS A 17 -5.91 -11.80 13.38
CA CYS A 17 -4.68 -11.85 14.17
C CYS A 17 -4.49 -10.49 14.84
N HIS A 18 -4.40 -10.46 16.17
CA HIS A 18 -4.25 -9.25 16.95
C HIS A 18 -3.24 -9.44 18.08
N SER A 19 -2.58 -8.36 18.49
CA SER A 19 -1.69 -8.30 19.65
C SER A 19 -2.18 -7.21 20.61
N ASP A 20 -2.01 -7.36 21.93
CA ASP A 20 -2.46 -6.39 22.93
C ASP A 20 -1.99 -4.95 22.67
N ASN A 21 -0.80 -4.77 22.08
CA ASN A 21 -0.23 -3.46 21.74
C ASN A 21 -0.12 -3.24 20.23
N GLN A 22 -0.95 -3.90 19.43
CA GLN A 22 -0.89 -3.84 17.96
C GLN A 22 -0.87 -2.39 17.46
N ASP A 23 -1.80 -1.55 17.91
CA ASP A 23 -1.91 -0.16 17.44
C ASP A 23 -0.61 0.61 17.63
N LYS A 24 0.03 0.48 18.81
CA LYS A 24 1.30 1.16 19.10
C LYS A 24 2.41 0.71 18.15
N TRP A 25 2.55 -0.60 17.96
CA TRP A 25 3.59 -1.17 17.09
C TRP A 25 3.35 -0.83 15.62
N VAL A 26 2.11 -0.95 15.16
CA VAL A 26 1.71 -0.62 13.79
C VAL A 26 1.93 0.87 13.55
N THR A 27 1.45 1.75 14.42
CA THR A 27 1.67 3.20 14.29
C THR A 27 3.16 3.55 14.25
N ALA A 28 3.99 2.96 15.12
CA ALA A 28 5.43 3.20 15.12
C ALA A 28 6.10 2.81 13.78
N ILE A 29 5.75 1.64 13.24
CA ILE A 29 6.26 1.16 11.95
C ILE A 29 5.78 2.07 10.81
N TYR A 30 4.51 2.47 10.81
CA TYR A 30 3.94 3.35 9.80
C TYR A 30 4.62 4.72 9.78
N VAL A 31 4.88 5.31 10.95
CA VAL A 31 5.61 6.58 11.05
C VAL A 31 7.02 6.42 10.47
N LEU A 32 7.77 5.39 10.87
CA LEU A 32 9.13 5.15 10.38
C LEU A 32 9.17 4.96 8.85
N LYS A 33 8.28 4.13 8.31
CA LYS A 33 8.18 3.90 6.85
C LYS A 33 7.71 5.15 6.11
N GLY A 34 6.77 5.89 6.69
CA GLY A 34 6.25 7.14 6.14
C GLY A 34 7.33 8.22 6.05
N THR A 35 8.14 8.40 7.10
CA THR A 35 9.28 9.34 7.07
C THR A 35 10.31 8.96 6.02
N LEU A 36 10.66 7.67 5.90
CA LEU A 36 11.57 7.17 4.87
C LEU A 36 11.04 7.51 3.45
N MET A 37 9.73 7.34 3.25
CA MET A 37 9.08 7.60 1.97
C MET A 37 9.02 9.09 1.63
N LEU A 38 8.74 9.95 2.62
CA LEU A 38 8.78 11.40 2.46
C LEU A 38 10.19 11.89 2.08
N TYR A 39 11.21 11.33 2.72
CA TYR A 39 12.60 11.61 2.38
C TYR A 39 12.94 11.17 0.95
N GLY A 40 12.50 9.98 0.53
CA GLY A 40 12.63 9.53 -0.85
C GLY A 40 11.94 10.45 -1.86
N LEU A 41 10.76 10.98 -1.52
CA LEU A 41 10.03 11.93 -2.37
C LEU A 41 10.75 13.28 -2.46
N PHE A 42 11.31 13.77 -1.35
CA PHE A 42 12.12 14.99 -1.34
C PHE A 42 13.34 14.86 -2.25
N LEU A 43 14.08 13.75 -2.13
CA LEU A 43 15.22 13.47 -3.01
C LEU A 43 14.78 13.39 -4.48
N ALA A 44 13.67 12.69 -4.77
CA ALA A 44 13.13 12.59 -6.12
C ALA A 44 12.74 13.98 -6.69
N TYR A 45 12.18 14.86 -5.87
CA TYR A 45 11.83 16.23 -6.26
C TYR A 45 13.05 17.06 -6.64
N GLU A 46 14.09 17.05 -5.82
CA GLU A 46 15.36 17.76 -6.10
C GLU A 46 16.01 17.28 -7.40
N THR A 47 15.94 15.98 -7.69
CA THR A 47 16.51 15.40 -8.92
C THR A 47 15.70 15.68 -10.20
N ARG A 48 14.50 16.28 -10.11
CA ARG A 48 13.61 16.46 -11.28
C ARG A 48 14.15 17.40 -12.35
N ASN A 49 14.87 18.46 -11.97
CA ASN A 49 15.33 19.50 -12.89
C ASN A 49 16.76 19.28 -13.42
N VAL A 50 17.41 18.18 -13.04
CA VAL A 50 18.78 17.89 -13.46
C VAL A 50 18.74 17.03 -14.74
N GLN A 51 18.87 17.68 -15.90
CA GLN A 51 18.89 17.01 -17.20
C GLN A 51 20.32 16.66 -17.62
N PHE A 52 20.89 15.60 -17.05
CA PHE A 52 22.09 14.96 -17.58
C PHE A 52 21.71 13.60 -18.17
N GLU A 53 22.06 13.36 -19.44
CA GLU A 53 21.72 12.15 -20.19
C GLU A 53 22.29 10.86 -19.54
N HIS A 54 23.37 11.00 -18.75
CA HIS A 54 23.96 9.91 -17.98
C HIS A 54 23.21 9.57 -16.66
N LEU A 55 22.29 10.41 -16.19
CA LEU A 55 21.53 10.21 -14.94
C LEU A 55 20.05 9.84 -15.17
N ASN A 56 19.63 9.50 -16.39
CA ASN A 56 18.24 9.13 -16.68
C ASN A 56 17.72 7.95 -15.81
N ASP A 57 18.61 7.06 -15.37
CA ASP A 57 18.29 5.95 -14.44
C ASP A 57 17.79 6.46 -13.07
N SER A 58 18.43 7.52 -12.54
CA SER A 58 18.02 8.15 -11.27
C SER A 58 16.61 8.78 -11.35
N ARG A 59 16.24 9.29 -12.53
CA ARG A 59 14.90 9.85 -12.78
C ARG A 59 13.83 8.75 -12.76
N MET A 60 14.12 7.59 -13.35
CA MET A 60 13.20 6.44 -13.35
C MET A 60 12.97 5.91 -11.94
N ILE A 61 14.02 5.88 -11.11
CA ILE A 61 13.92 5.57 -9.68
C ILE A 61 13.01 6.60 -8.98
N GLY A 62 13.16 7.89 -9.26
CA GLY A 62 12.28 8.94 -8.73
C GLY A 62 10.80 8.74 -9.10
N VAL A 63 10.52 8.35 -10.35
CA VAL A 63 9.15 8.02 -10.80
C VAL A 63 8.60 6.79 -10.06
N CYS A 64 9.43 5.78 -9.81
CA CYS A 64 9.06 4.59 -9.05
C CYS A 64 8.66 4.93 -7.60
N VAL A 65 9.44 5.78 -6.94
CA VAL A 65 9.16 6.25 -5.57
C VAL A 65 7.85 7.04 -5.52
N TYR A 66 7.58 7.87 -6.52
CA TYR A 66 6.30 8.60 -6.62
C TYR A 66 5.12 7.64 -6.76
N ASN A 67 5.21 6.66 -7.67
CA ASN A 67 4.16 5.67 -7.93
C ASN A 67 3.85 4.83 -6.67
N CYS A 68 4.87 4.25 -6.06
CA CYS A 68 4.73 3.44 -4.85
C CYS A 68 4.21 4.28 -3.68
N GLY A 69 4.68 5.52 -3.58
CA GLY A 69 4.32 6.39 -2.48
C GLY A 69 2.87 6.84 -2.48
N VAL A 70 2.39 7.33 -3.64
CA VAL A 70 1.00 7.76 -3.80
C VAL A 70 0.04 6.60 -3.49
N MET A 71 0.31 5.41 -4.03
CA MET A 71 -0.52 4.23 -3.80
C MET A 71 -0.48 3.75 -2.35
N SER A 72 0.67 3.84 -1.68
CA SER A 72 0.81 3.47 -0.26
C SER A 72 0.02 4.39 0.66
N VAL A 73 0.03 5.71 0.41
CA VAL A 73 -0.76 6.69 1.18
C VAL A 73 -2.25 6.49 0.94
N LEU A 74 -2.67 6.31 -0.32
CA LEU A 74 -4.06 6.00 -0.67
C LEU A 74 -4.56 4.72 0.01
N GLY A 75 -3.77 3.64 -0.07
CA GLY A 75 -4.11 2.37 0.57
C GLY A 75 -4.23 2.51 2.08
N GLY A 76 -3.31 3.22 2.72
CA GLY A 76 -3.35 3.50 4.17
C GLY A 76 -4.59 4.30 4.60
N LEU A 77 -4.93 5.37 3.87
CA LEU A 77 -6.12 6.17 4.16
C LEU A 77 -7.41 5.35 3.98
N LEU A 78 -7.51 4.58 2.90
CA LEU A 78 -8.66 3.70 2.66
C LEU A 78 -8.80 2.66 3.78
N ARG A 79 -7.69 2.11 4.27
CA ARG A 79 -7.67 1.16 5.40
C ARG A 79 -8.22 1.72 6.71
N ILE A 80 -8.06 3.03 6.94
CA ILE A 80 -8.56 3.72 8.15
C ILE A 80 -10.05 4.03 8.01
N ILE A 81 -10.50 4.40 6.80
CA ILE A 81 -11.89 4.77 6.53
C ILE A 81 -12.81 3.54 6.44
N LEU A 82 -12.30 2.43 5.91
CA LEU A 82 -13.10 1.23 5.71
C LEU A 82 -13.29 0.47 7.03
N SER A 83 -14.55 0.37 7.46
CA SER A 83 -14.95 -0.37 8.66
C SER A 83 -14.67 -1.87 8.52
N GLU A 84 -14.39 -2.55 9.64
CA GLU A 84 -14.11 -4.00 9.68
C GLU A 84 -15.24 -4.86 9.10
N SER A 85 -16.48 -4.32 9.03
CA SER A 85 -17.61 -4.98 8.38
C SER A 85 -17.37 -5.28 6.89
N PHE A 86 -16.50 -4.51 6.22
CA PHE A 86 -16.17 -4.63 4.79
C PHE A 86 -14.80 -5.27 4.58
N TYR A 87 -14.52 -6.36 5.31
CA TYR A 87 -13.21 -7.03 5.28
C TYR A 87 -12.80 -7.51 3.88
N LYS A 88 -13.76 -7.98 3.06
CA LYS A 88 -13.51 -8.45 1.68
C LYS A 88 -13.04 -7.32 0.79
N GLU A 89 -13.71 -6.17 0.84
CA GLU A 89 -13.32 -5.00 0.06
C GLU A 89 -11.98 -4.44 0.56
N SER A 90 -11.77 -4.39 1.87
CA SER A 90 -10.49 -3.92 2.45
C SER A 90 -9.30 -4.73 1.94
N TYR A 91 -9.48 -6.05 1.82
CA TYR A 91 -8.48 -6.97 1.31
C TYR A 91 -8.20 -6.71 -0.18
N GLY A 92 -9.25 -6.60 -0.99
CA GLY A 92 -9.13 -6.32 -2.43
C GLY A 92 -8.42 -5.00 -2.71
N ILE A 93 -8.79 -3.93 -1.99
CA ILE A 93 -8.15 -2.61 -2.11
C ILE A 93 -6.66 -2.70 -1.74
N THR A 94 -6.34 -3.34 -0.61
CA THR A 94 -4.95 -3.50 -0.15
C THR A 94 -4.12 -4.25 -1.19
N ALA A 95 -4.65 -5.34 -1.78
CA ALA A 95 -3.97 -6.09 -2.82
C ALA A 95 -3.68 -5.24 -4.06
N ILE A 96 -4.66 -4.46 -4.52
CA ILE A 96 -4.50 -3.56 -5.68
C ILE A 96 -3.44 -2.49 -5.40
N CYS A 97 -3.47 -1.87 -4.22
CA CYS A 97 -2.48 -0.88 -3.79
C CYS A 97 -1.05 -1.42 -3.70
N ILE A 98 -0.87 -2.75 -3.63
CA ILE A 98 0.46 -3.38 -3.63
C ILE A 98 0.85 -3.81 -5.05
N ILE A 99 -0.04 -4.51 -5.76
CA ILE A 99 0.25 -5.10 -7.06
C ILE A 99 0.49 -4.02 -8.12
N PHE A 100 -0.35 -3.00 -8.18
CA PHE A 100 -0.26 -1.96 -9.21
C PHE A 100 1.07 -1.18 -9.17
N PRO A 101 1.50 -0.62 -8.03
CA PRO A 101 2.79 0.05 -7.97
C PRO A 101 3.95 -0.93 -8.17
N SER A 102 3.88 -2.17 -7.69
CA SER A 102 4.93 -3.17 -7.90
C SER A 102 5.12 -3.51 -9.38
N LEU A 103 4.03 -3.76 -10.10
CA LEU A 103 4.06 -3.95 -11.55
C LEU A 103 4.57 -2.70 -12.26
N GLY A 104 4.08 -1.53 -11.88
CA GLY A 104 4.55 -0.25 -12.41
C GLY A 104 6.06 -0.07 -12.24
N THR A 105 6.62 -0.36 -11.06
CA THR A 105 8.06 -0.29 -10.83
C THR A 105 8.84 -1.30 -11.67
N LEU A 106 8.32 -2.53 -11.83
CA LEU A 106 8.95 -3.54 -12.68
C LEU A 106 8.97 -3.07 -14.13
N PHE A 107 7.85 -2.59 -14.66
CA PHE A 107 7.77 -2.07 -16.01
C PHE A 107 8.69 -0.86 -16.23
N LEU A 108 8.68 0.09 -15.30
CA LEU A 108 9.51 1.29 -15.38
C LEU A 108 11.01 0.97 -15.31
N ILE A 109 11.44 -0.04 -14.56
CA ILE A 109 12.86 -0.40 -14.46
C ILE A 109 13.29 -1.28 -15.65
N PHE A 110 12.42 -2.17 -16.13
CA PHE A 110 12.83 -3.19 -17.10
C PHE A 110 12.51 -2.87 -18.56
N LEU A 111 11.49 -2.06 -18.88
CA LEU A 111 11.12 -1.70 -20.26
C LEU A 111 12.04 -0.67 -20.91
N PRO A 112 12.42 0.45 -20.25
CA PRO A 112 13.37 1.38 -20.85
C PRO A 112 14.77 0.79 -20.69
N LYS A 113 15.23 0.14 -21.75
CA LYS A 113 16.64 -0.18 -22.00
C LYS A 113 17.02 0.43 -23.33
#